data_AF-A0A9X7T831-F1
#
_entry.id   AF-A0A9X7T831-F1
#
_cell.length_a   1.000
_cell.length_b   1.000
_cell.length_c   1.000
_cell.angle_alpha   90.00
_cell.angle_beta   90.00
_cell.angle_gamma   90.00
#
_symmetry.space_group_name_H-M   'P 1'
#
loop_
_entity.id
_entity.type
_entity.pdbx_description
1 polymer ?
#
loop_
_entity_poly.entity_id
_entity_poly.type
_entity_poly.pdbx_seq_one_letter_code
_entity_poly.pdbx_strand_id
1 'polypeptide(L)'
;MLHYLVATNHYKESDMLEIKAKYSKMPTYSVDAVFKDEPNVTYNYTLYDGKEWFQLGPSDGEIEGNQDKYKHIDTKRLQGTE
;
A
#
# COMPACT_ATOMS: atom_id res chain seq x y z
N MET A 1 8.97 -5.83 -1.75
CA MET A 1 7.91 -5.23 -0.92
C MET A 1 8.42 -4.83 0.46
N LEU A 2 8.88 -5.73 1.33
CA LEU A 2 9.42 -5.31 2.65
C LEU A 2 10.59 -4.33 2.52
N HIS A 3 11.56 -4.67 1.67
CA HIS A 3 12.65 -3.74 1.29
C HIS A 3 12.16 -2.43 0.66
N TYR A 4 11.02 -2.42 -0.03
CA TYR A 4 10.46 -1.20 -0.63
C TYR A 4 9.78 -0.34 0.45
N LEU A 5 8.99 -0.92 1.35
CA LEU A 5 8.37 -0.20 2.45
C LEU A 5 9.43 0.36 3.42
N VAL A 6 10.47 -0.42 3.70
CA VAL A 6 11.59 -0.02 4.55
C VAL A 6 12.50 1.01 3.86
N ALA A 7 12.82 0.85 2.57
CA ALA A 7 13.73 1.75 1.86
C ALA A 7 13.06 3.01 1.27
N THR A 8 11.78 2.94 0.89
CA THR A 8 11.06 4.05 0.25
C THR A 8 10.28 4.87 1.26
N ASN A 9 9.68 4.24 2.28
CA ASN A 9 8.86 4.94 3.27
C ASN A 9 9.41 4.89 4.71
N HIS A 10 10.61 4.35 4.93
CA HIS A 10 11.20 4.22 6.27
C HIS A 10 10.30 3.47 7.28
N TYR A 11 9.35 2.66 6.82
CA TYR A 11 8.50 1.89 7.72
C TYR A 11 9.33 0.78 8.35
N LYS A 12 9.30 0.66 9.69
CA LYS A 12 9.95 -0.46 10.37
C LYS A 12 9.02 -1.66 10.28
N GLU A 13 9.60 -2.84 10.10
CA GLU A 13 8.85 -4.10 10.14
C GLU A 13 8.03 -4.25 11.44
N SER A 14 8.52 -3.66 12.53
CA SER A 14 7.83 -3.62 13.82
C SER A 14 6.51 -2.85 13.82
N ASP A 15 6.29 -1.91 12.90
CA ASP A 15 5.06 -1.12 12.77
C ASP A 15 4.00 -1.81 11.90
N MET A 16 4.39 -2.88 11.19
CA MET A 16 3.48 -3.68 10.38
C MET A 16 2.77 -4.70 11.28
N LEU A 17 1.45 -4.72 11.20
CA LEU A 17 0.61 -5.68 11.91
C LEU A 17 0.48 -6.97 11.09
N GLU A 18 0.14 -6.82 9.82
CA GLU A 18 -0.11 -7.95 8.93
C GLU A 18 0.29 -7.59 7.50
N ILE A 19 0.88 -8.55 6.80
CA ILE A 19 1.18 -8.41 5.37
C ILE A 19 0.73 -9.66 4.65
N LYS A 20 -0.21 -9.51 3.71
CA LYS A 20 -0.77 -10.58 2.90
C LYS A 20 -0.42 -10.36 1.44
N ALA A 21 0.52 -11.15 0.95
CA ALA A 21 0.79 -11.20 -0.49
C ALA A 21 -0.28 -12.03 -1.19
N LYS A 22 -0.88 -11.47 -2.24
CA LYS A 22 -1.84 -12.10 -3.13
C LYS A 22 -1.24 -12.21 -4.53
N TYR A 23 -1.27 -13.41 -5.07
CA TYR A 23 -0.92 -13.67 -6.46
C TYR A 23 -2.22 -13.84 -7.25
N SER A 24 -2.54 -12.88 -8.12
CA SER A 24 -3.78 -12.84 -8.89
C SER A 24 -3.48 -12.74 -10.39
N LYS A 25 -4.47 -12.98 -11.25
CA LYS A 25 -4.25 -12.94 -12.71
C LYS A 25 -3.96 -11.54 -13.25
N MET A 26 -4.49 -10.48 -12.63
CA MET A 26 -4.19 -9.07 -12.93
C MET A 26 -4.74 -8.20 -11.77
N PRO A 27 -3.90 -7.43 -11.05
CA PRO A 27 -2.44 -7.43 -11.12
C PRO A 27 -1.82 -8.76 -10.70
N THR A 28 -0.65 -9.08 -11.28
CA THR A 28 0.05 -10.37 -11.07
C THR A 28 0.51 -10.55 -9.62
N TYR A 29 0.92 -9.46 -8.97
CA TYR A 29 1.37 -9.45 -7.59
C TYR A 29 0.76 -8.26 -6.87
N SER A 30 -0.13 -8.52 -5.92
CA SER A 30 -0.64 -7.53 -4.98
C SER A 30 -0.28 -7.91 -3.54
N VAL A 31 -0.20 -6.92 -2.68
CA VAL A 31 0.14 -7.08 -1.27
C VAL A 31 -0.78 -6.18 -0.49
N ASP A 32 -1.51 -6.76 0.44
CA ASP A 32 -2.26 -6.03 1.45
C ASP A 32 -1.37 -5.86 2.69
N ALA A 33 -1.13 -4.63 3.10
CA ALA A 33 -0.40 -4.29 4.31
C ALA A 33 -1.35 -3.62 5.31
N VAL A 34 -1.29 -4.05 6.56
CA VAL A 34 -2.03 -3.48 7.68
C VAL A 34 -1.01 -3.02 8.71
N PHE A 35 -1.13 -1.79 9.20
CA PHE A 35 -0.23 -1.21 10.18
C PHE A 35 -0.82 -1.31 11.59
N LYS A 36 0.04 -1.37 12.61
CA LYS A 36 -0.40 -1.47 14.02
C LYS A 36 -1.10 -0.21 14.52
N ASP A 37 -0.71 0.95 14.01
CA ASP A 37 -1.35 2.23 14.35
C ASP A 37 -2.76 2.30 13.75
N GLU A 38 -2.96 1.65 12.59
CA GLU A 38 -4.21 1.68 11.82
C GLU A 38 -4.67 0.25 11.45
N PRO A 39 -5.05 -0.60 12.43
CA PRO A 39 -5.37 -2.01 12.18
C PRO A 39 -6.66 -2.20 11.36
N ASN A 40 -7.48 -1.15 11.24
CA ASN A 40 -8.71 -1.13 10.46
C ASN A 40 -8.50 -0.69 9.02
N VAL A 41 -7.27 -0.33 8.66
CA VAL A 41 -6.92 0.17 7.33
C VAL A 41 -6.05 -0.87 6.63
N THR A 42 -6.46 -1.23 5.41
CA THR A 42 -5.69 -2.12 4.56
C THR A 42 -5.15 -1.35 3.37
N TYR A 43 -3.84 -1.26 3.27
CA TYR A 43 -3.12 -0.63 2.17
C TYR A 43 -2.80 -1.65 1.11
N ASN A 44 -3.27 -1.43 -0.11
CA ASN A 44 -3.02 -2.35 -1.22
C ASN A 44 -1.88 -1.83 -2.09
N TYR A 45 -0.82 -2.63 -2.19
CA TYR A 45 0.33 -2.38 -3.04
C TYR A 45 0.34 -3.39 -4.18
N THR A 46 0.68 -2.94 -5.38
CA THR A 46 0.86 -3.81 -6.55
C THR A 46 2.28 -3.65 -7.09
N LEU A 47 2.83 -4.73 -7.63
CA LEU A 47 4.07 -4.67 -8.40
C LEU A 47 3.72 -4.50 -9.89
N TYR A 48 3.95 -3.32 -10.43
CA TYR A 48 3.74 -3.02 -11.85
C TYR A 48 5.00 -3.40 -12.65
N ASP A 49 4.81 -4.14 -13.74
CA ASP A 49 5.87 -4.65 -14.63
C ASP A 49 7.02 -5.45 -13.94
N GLY A 50 6.80 -5.95 -12.71
CA GLY A 50 7.83 -6.68 -11.96
C GLY A 50 8.98 -5.81 -11.44
N LYS A 51 8.95 -4.50 -11.66
CA LYS A 51 10.05 -3.57 -11.38
C LYS A 51 9.76 -2.62 -10.23
N GLU A 52 8.55 -2.09 -10.17
CA GLU A 52 8.19 -1.00 -9.26
C GLU A 52 6.92 -1.31 -8.48
N TRP A 53 6.95 -1.04 -7.17
CA TRP A 53 5.79 -1.16 -6.31
C TRP A 53 5.02 0.16 -6.31
N PHE A 54 3.70 0.07 -6.41
CA PHE A 54 2.80 1.21 -6.35
C PHE A 54 1.67 0.93 -5.38
N GLN A 55 1.23 1.97 -4.67
CA GLN A 55 0.04 1.89 -3.85
C GLN A 55 -1.21 2.09 -4.71
N LEU A 56 -2.06 1.08 -4.80
CA LEU A 56 -3.37 1.14 -5.45
C LEU A 56 -4.43 1.68 -4.49
N GLY A 57 -4.46 1.18 -3.25
CA GLY A 57 -5.49 1.49 -2.27
C GLY A 57 -4.91 2.04 -0.97
N PRO A 58 -5.68 2.78 -0.17
CA PRO A 58 -7.12 3.09 -0.32
C PRO A 58 -7.41 4.18 -1.37
N SER A 59 -8.53 4.14 -2.08
CA SER A 59 -8.81 5.06 -3.22
C SER A 59 -8.83 6.54 -2.80
N ASP A 60 -8.53 7.47 -3.72
CA ASP A 60 -8.52 8.92 -3.43
C ASP A 60 -9.85 9.41 -2.86
N GLY A 61 -10.99 8.91 -3.34
CA GLY A 61 -12.31 9.23 -2.78
C GLY A 61 -12.52 8.74 -1.34
N GLU A 62 -11.86 7.65 -0.93
CA GLU A 62 -11.91 7.21 0.47
C GLU A 62 -11.05 8.12 1.35
N ILE A 63 -9.89 8.53 0.83
CA ILE A 63 -8.94 9.40 1.52
C ILE A 63 -9.50 10.80 1.67
N GLU A 64 -10.05 11.41 0.62
CA GLU A 64 -10.62 12.75 0.67
C GLU A 64 -11.70 12.87 1.77
N GLY A 65 -12.50 11.81 1.98
CA GLY A 65 -13.47 11.74 3.06
C GLY A 65 -12.92 11.32 4.43
N ASN A 66 -11.69 10.80 4.51
CA ASN A 66 -11.11 10.27 5.75
C ASN A 66 -9.59 10.52 5.85
N GLN A 67 -9.11 11.72 5.51
CA GLN A 67 -7.67 12.01 5.44
C GLN A 67 -6.95 11.73 6.77
N ASP A 68 -7.65 11.93 7.90
CA ASP A 68 -7.14 11.68 9.26
C ASP A 68 -6.98 10.18 9.61
N LYS A 69 -7.65 9.28 8.86
CA LYS A 69 -7.58 7.82 9.05
C LYS A 69 -6.49 7.14 8.22
N TYR A 70 -5.83 7.88 7.33
CA TYR A 70 -4.86 7.29 6.43
C TYR A 70 -3.50 7.96 6.60
N LYS A 71 -2.71 7.47 7.55
CA LYS A 71 -1.37 8.01 7.83
C LYS A 71 -0.30 7.46 6.89
N HIS A 72 -0.52 6.27 6.32
CA HIS A 72 0.45 5.60 5.46
C HIS A 72 0.12 5.71 3.96
N ILE A 73 -0.07 6.94 3.46
CA ILE A 73 -0.30 7.21 2.03
C ILE A 73 1.03 7.50 1.34
N ASP A 74 1.40 6.64 0.40
CA ASP A 74 2.58 6.82 -0.46
C ASP A 74 2.36 8.00 -1.42
N THR A 75 3.41 8.76 -1.71
CA THR A 75 3.33 9.90 -2.65
C THR A 75 3.42 9.48 -4.13
N LYS A 76 3.95 8.28 -4.40
CA LYS A 76 4.04 7.63 -5.72
C LYS A 76 2.92 6.61 -5.90
N ARG A 77 1.68 7.05 -5.72
CA ARG A 77 0.51 6.23 -6.04
C ARG A 77 0.40 6.05 -7.54
N LEU A 78 -0.10 4.89 -7.97
CA LEU A 78 -0.54 4.74 -9.34
C LEU A 78 -1.81 5.59 -9.48
N GLN A 79 -1.65 6.88 -9.74
CA GLN A 79 -2.78 7.72 -10.16
C GLN A 79 -3.34 7.03 -11.40
N GLY A 80 -4.62 6.68 -11.36
CA GLY A 80 -5.33 6.29 -12.58
C GLY A 80 -5.25 7.48 -13.53
N THR A 81 -4.25 7.45 -14.41
CA THR A 81 -4.22 8.29 -15.60
C THR A 81 -5.40 7.87 -16.45
N GLU A 82 -6.42 8.72 -16.38
CA GLU A 82 -7.40 9.08 -17.42
C GLU A 82 -8.26 7.96 -18.05
#